data_AF-A0A2G9LZ58-F1
#
_entry.id   AF-A0A2G9LZ58-F1
#
_cell.length_a   1.000
_cell.length_b   1.000
_cell.length_c   1.000
_cell.angle_alpha   90.00
_cell.angle_beta   90.00
_cell.angle_gamma   90.00
#
_symmetry.space_group_name_H-M   'P 1'
#
loop_
_entity.id
_entity.type
_entity.pdbx_description
1 polymer ?
#
loop_
_entity_poly.entity_id
_entity_poly.type
_entity_poly.pdbx_seq_one_letter_code
_entity_poly.pdbx_strand_id
1 'polypeptide(L)'
;MVKSAVKSRSKKDALHKKHRAFRAARRRLRRRVKIVNMLIVIVAIAIISVGAYLIYSGRVREGSKEPGSDEGENLGKVSDYVLARVNGEPIMASEIEKQYTTIPEQSQPFITREIILNQTINKLLLLQEAEKEGISISYEEVDDLIFYNLDMMNRSLDDFKNELKELKMDFEEFRESYRDDLIINRLINETIVSQIEISEAEVGEFYDSSNFGDANITIEDVEPQIKDYLTSQKVMDALDALINKLRKTSSIELAEASG
;
A
#
# COMPACT_ATOMS: atom_id res chain seq x y z
N MET A 1 -21.89 44.03 -42.17
CA MET A 1 -21.54 42.58 -42.17
C MET A 1 -20.26 42.23 -41.39
N VAL A 2 -19.30 43.14 -41.18
CA VAL A 2 -18.00 42.84 -40.51
C VAL A 2 -18.11 42.49 -39.01
N LYS A 3 -19.00 43.14 -38.24
CA LYS A 3 -19.17 42.88 -36.79
C LYS A 3 -19.68 41.47 -36.45
N SER A 4 -20.42 40.83 -37.37
CA SER A 4 -20.95 39.47 -37.20
C SER A 4 -19.85 38.40 -37.31
N ALA A 5 -18.95 38.55 -38.29
CA ALA A 5 -17.84 37.63 -38.53
C ALA A 5 -16.76 37.67 -37.43
N VAL A 6 -16.52 38.85 -36.84
CA VAL A 6 -15.58 39.01 -35.71
C VAL A 6 -16.12 38.34 -34.44
N LYS A 7 -17.44 38.45 -34.19
CA LYS A 7 -18.10 37.83 -33.02
C LYS A 7 -18.16 36.31 -33.13
N SER A 8 -18.27 35.75 -34.35
CA SER A 8 -18.27 34.31 -34.58
C SER A 8 -16.87 33.69 -34.48
N ARG A 9 -15.82 34.38 -34.96
CA ARG A 9 -14.41 33.99 -34.73
C ARG A 9 -14.04 34.02 -33.24
N SER A 10 -14.38 35.11 -32.54
CA SER A 10 -14.13 35.25 -31.10
C SER A 10 -14.79 34.14 -30.26
N LYS A 11 -16.02 33.72 -30.60
CA LYS A 11 -16.69 32.59 -29.95
C LYS A 11 -16.02 31.25 -30.24
N LYS A 12 -15.56 31.00 -31.46
CA LYS A 12 -14.81 29.78 -31.81
C LYS A 12 -13.48 29.71 -31.07
N ASP A 13 -12.74 30.82 -31.00
CA ASP A 13 -11.45 30.86 -30.29
C ASP A 13 -11.61 30.65 -28.77
N ALA A 14 -12.67 31.20 -28.18
CA ALA A 14 -13.03 30.97 -26.79
C ALA A 14 -13.40 29.49 -26.52
N LEU A 15 -14.11 28.84 -27.45
CA LEU A 15 -14.47 27.42 -27.36
C LEU A 15 -13.23 26.52 -27.46
N HIS A 16 -12.33 26.80 -28.40
CA HIS A 16 -11.06 26.08 -28.55
C HIS A 16 -10.16 26.24 -27.32
N LYS A 17 -10.12 27.44 -26.71
CA LYS A 17 -9.36 27.70 -25.48
C LYS A 17 -9.95 26.93 -24.29
N LYS A 18 -11.28 26.88 -24.15
CA LYS A 18 -11.97 26.06 -23.13
C LYS A 18 -11.69 24.56 -23.32
N HIS A 19 -11.78 24.03 -24.54
CA HIS A 19 -11.47 22.62 -24.82
C HIS A 19 -10.01 22.26 -24.52
N ARG A 20 -9.05 23.15 -24.81
CA ARG A 20 -7.64 22.95 -24.47
C ARG A 20 -7.39 23.00 -22.96
N ALA A 21 -8.02 23.95 -22.26
CA ALA A 21 -7.95 24.05 -20.80
C ALA A 21 -8.57 22.81 -20.12
N PHE A 22 -9.71 22.34 -20.63
CA PHE A 22 -10.36 21.11 -20.16
C PHE A 22 -9.49 19.87 -20.39
N ARG A 23 -8.90 19.71 -21.58
CA ARG A 23 -7.95 18.60 -21.86
C ARG A 23 -6.70 18.67 -20.98
N ALA A 24 -6.19 19.87 -20.69
CA ALA A 24 -5.05 20.05 -19.80
C ALA A 24 -5.39 19.74 -18.33
N ALA A 25 -6.55 20.19 -17.85
CA ALA A 25 -7.08 19.85 -16.52
C ALA A 25 -7.32 18.35 -16.39
N ARG A 26 -7.89 17.70 -17.43
CA ARG A 26 -8.11 16.26 -17.50
C ARG A 26 -6.82 15.45 -17.50
N ARG A 27 -5.75 15.94 -18.15
CA ARG A 27 -4.40 15.32 -18.06
C ARG A 27 -3.80 15.47 -16.66
N ARG A 28 -4.00 16.60 -15.98
CA ARG A 28 -3.55 16.82 -14.59
C ARG A 28 -4.33 15.94 -13.61
N LEU A 29 -5.65 15.79 -13.82
CA LEU A 29 -6.51 14.92 -13.04
C LEU A 29 -6.16 13.44 -13.26
N ARG A 30 -5.99 12.99 -14.52
CA ARG A 30 -5.53 11.63 -14.84
C ARG A 30 -4.16 11.30 -14.23
N ARG A 31 -3.22 12.25 -14.19
CA ARG A 31 -1.93 12.06 -13.49
C ARG A 31 -2.10 11.99 -11.97
N ARG A 32 -2.94 12.87 -11.38
CA ARG A 32 -3.24 12.83 -9.94
C ARG A 32 -3.97 11.56 -9.52
N VAL A 33 -4.91 11.08 -10.32
CA VAL A 33 -5.68 9.84 -10.08
C VAL A 33 -4.84 8.60 -10.33
N LYS A 34 -3.96 8.56 -11.34
CA LYS A 34 -2.97 7.47 -11.48
C LYS A 34 -2.02 7.41 -10.29
N ILE A 35 -1.59 8.57 -9.79
CA ILE A 35 -0.79 8.64 -8.56
C ILE A 35 -1.62 8.15 -7.37
N VAL A 36 -2.88 8.55 -7.22
CA VAL A 36 -3.75 8.10 -6.12
C VAL A 36 -4.14 6.61 -6.20
N ASN A 37 -4.38 6.05 -7.38
CA ASN A 37 -4.68 4.62 -7.56
C ASN A 37 -3.43 3.75 -7.42
N MET A 38 -2.27 4.23 -7.90
CA MET A 38 -0.97 3.63 -7.57
C MET A 38 -0.73 3.69 -6.06
N LEU A 39 -1.10 4.80 -5.40
CA LEU A 39 -1.04 4.94 -3.95
C LEU A 39 -2.05 4.05 -3.22
N ILE A 40 -3.22 3.72 -3.76
CA ILE A 40 -4.20 2.85 -3.07
C ILE A 40 -3.77 1.38 -3.12
N VAL A 41 -3.25 0.91 -4.27
CA VAL A 41 -2.66 -0.43 -4.38
C VAL A 41 -1.40 -0.52 -3.51
N ILE A 42 -0.59 0.55 -3.47
CA ILE A 42 0.53 0.65 -2.55
C ILE A 42 0.05 0.75 -1.09
N VAL A 43 -1.03 1.45 -0.76
CA VAL A 43 -1.54 1.63 0.62
C VAL A 43 -2.20 0.36 1.17
N ALA A 44 -2.85 -0.43 0.32
CA ALA A 44 -3.34 -1.76 0.68
C ALA A 44 -2.20 -2.71 1.11
N ILE A 45 -1.03 -2.53 0.50
CA ILE A 45 0.20 -3.31 0.75
C ILE A 45 1.06 -2.62 1.84
N ALA A 46 1.00 -1.30 1.95
CA ALA A 46 1.86 -0.46 2.81
C ALA A 46 1.40 -0.35 4.26
N ILE A 47 0.25 -0.91 4.62
CA ILE A 47 -0.09 -1.08 6.04
C ILE A 47 0.82 -2.16 6.68
N ILE A 48 1.48 -3.01 5.88
CA ILE A 48 2.19 -4.20 6.38
C ILE A 48 3.72 -4.05 6.41
N SER A 49 4.33 -3.05 5.77
CA SER A 49 5.79 -2.91 5.86
C SER A 49 6.30 -1.51 5.57
N VAL A 50 7.29 -1.13 6.38
CA VAL A 50 8.13 0.06 6.36
C VAL A 50 8.67 0.43 4.96
N GLY A 51 8.65 -0.49 3.99
CA GLY A 51 9.13 -0.30 2.62
C GLY A 51 8.42 0.82 1.82
N ALA A 52 7.13 1.06 2.06
CA ALA A 52 6.41 2.13 1.37
C ALA A 52 6.79 3.54 1.87
N TYR A 53 7.24 3.67 3.12
CA TYR A 53 7.71 4.95 3.64
C TYR A 53 8.99 5.40 2.92
N LEU A 54 9.88 4.47 2.58
CA LEU A 54 11.13 4.76 1.87
C LEU A 54 10.95 5.04 0.36
N ILE A 55 9.90 4.49 -0.26
CA ILE A 55 9.51 4.83 -1.64
C ILE A 55 8.78 6.19 -1.68
N TYR A 56 8.05 6.55 -0.61
CA TYR A 56 7.31 7.81 -0.52
C TYR A 56 8.16 9.00 -0.06
N SER A 57 9.23 8.78 0.71
CA SER A 57 10.08 9.85 1.28
C SER A 57 10.97 10.58 0.25
N GLY A 58 10.92 10.19 -1.04
CA GLY A 58 11.54 10.92 -2.16
C GLY A 58 11.06 12.37 -2.37
N ARG A 59 10.23 12.92 -1.48
CA ARG A 59 10.00 14.36 -1.33
C ARG A 59 9.90 14.80 0.13
N VAL A 60 10.98 14.66 0.90
CA VAL A 60 11.25 15.61 2.00
C VAL A 60 12.72 16.00 1.95
N ARG A 61 12.99 17.17 1.36
CA ARG A 61 14.21 17.91 1.67
C ARG A 61 13.78 19.28 2.18
N GLU A 62 14.04 19.52 3.46
CA GLU A 62 14.84 20.63 4.01
C GLU A 62 14.38 21.00 5.44
N GLY A 63 15.31 20.93 6.41
CA GLY A 63 15.27 21.83 7.57
C GLY A 63 15.29 21.23 8.98
N SER A 64 16.48 20.83 9.45
CA SER A 64 17.03 21.02 10.82
C SER A 64 16.25 20.55 12.06
N LYS A 65 16.78 19.55 12.78
CA LYS A 65 17.76 19.66 13.88
C LYS A 65 17.98 18.28 14.49
N GLU A 66 19.24 17.90 14.69
CA GLU A 66 19.60 16.86 15.65
C GLU A 66 19.14 17.27 17.06
N PRO A 67 18.76 16.28 17.88
CA PRO A 67 19.42 16.17 19.16
C PRO A 67 20.01 14.77 19.32
N GLY A 68 21.28 14.74 19.72
CA GLY A 68 21.86 13.54 20.28
C GLY A 68 21.22 13.20 21.62
N SER A 69 21.25 11.92 21.96
CA SER A 69 21.68 11.46 23.28
C SER A 69 21.89 9.96 23.22
N ASP A 70 23.04 9.54 23.74
CA ASP A 70 23.27 8.22 24.25
C ASP A 70 22.12 7.79 25.17
N GLU A 71 21.26 6.92 24.66
CA GLU A 71 20.51 5.97 25.49
C GLU A 71 20.64 4.60 24.83
N GLY A 72 21.85 4.06 24.89
CA GLY A 72 22.02 2.61 25.01
C GLY A 72 21.44 2.18 26.35
N GLU A 73 20.11 2.27 26.49
CA GLU A 73 19.40 1.79 27.65
C GLU A 73 19.52 0.27 27.67
N ASN A 74 20.18 -0.17 28.72
CA ASN A 74 20.26 -1.51 29.26
C ASN A 74 18.93 -2.27 29.07
N LEU A 75 18.81 -3.00 27.95
CA LEU A 75 17.88 -4.11 27.83
C LEU A 75 18.38 -5.22 28.76
N GLY A 76 18.15 -5.03 30.06
CA GLY A 76 18.14 -6.14 31.00
C GLY A 76 17.31 -7.22 30.36
N LYS A 77 17.90 -8.41 30.18
CA LYS A 77 17.31 -9.61 29.57
C LYS A 77 15.84 -9.79 30.01
N VAL A 78 14.91 -9.11 29.33
CA VAL A 78 13.50 -9.46 29.38
C VAL A 78 13.46 -10.76 28.60
N SER A 79 13.10 -11.85 29.28
CA SER A 79 12.87 -13.12 28.61
C SER A 79 11.85 -12.85 27.51
N ASP A 80 12.25 -12.97 26.25
CA ASP A 80 11.32 -12.91 25.14
C ASP A 80 10.29 -14.04 25.30
N TYR A 81 9.02 -13.74 25.05
CA TYR A 81 7.91 -14.64 25.30
C TYR A 81 6.91 -14.61 24.15
N VAL A 82 6.17 -15.70 24.00
CA VAL A 82 5.22 -15.88 22.90
C VAL A 82 3.95 -15.09 23.21
N LEU A 83 3.52 -14.24 22.27
CA LEU A 83 2.23 -13.54 22.34
C LEU A 83 1.11 -14.31 21.66
N ALA A 84 1.43 -15.01 20.57
CA ALA A 84 0.47 -15.85 19.86
C ALA A 84 1.18 -17.03 19.17
N ARG A 85 0.43 -18.08 18.85
CA ARG A 85 0.84 -19.13 17.91
C ARG A 85 -0.15 -19.24 16.78
N VAL A 86 0.33 -19.30 15.55
CA VAL A 86 -0.49 -19.50 14.34
C VAL A 86 -0.05 -20.81 13.69
N ASN A 87 -0.91 -21.83 13.76
CA ASN A 87 -0.59 -23.19 13.30
C ASN A 87 0.72 -23.74 13.90
N GLY A 88 0.99 -23.39 15.16
CA GLY A 88 2.18 -23.80 15.92
C GLY A 88 3.36 -22.82 15.83
N GLU A 89 3.37 -21.94 14.83
CA GLU A 89 4.41 -20.93 14.64
C GLU A 89 4.27 -19.77 15.64
N PRO A 90 5.29 -19.49 16.46
CA PRO A 90 5.21 -18.47 17.50
C PRO A 90 5.40 -17.06 16.95
N ILE A 91 4.59 -16.11 17.43
CA ILE A 91 4.80 -14.67 17.30
C ILE A 91 5.35 -14.17 18.63
N MET A 92 6.55 -13.59 18.60
CA MET A 92 7.32 -13.20 19.78
C MET A 92 6.97 -11.77 20.23
N ALA A 93 7.04 -11.50 21.53
CA ALA A 93 6.83 -10.17 22.08
C ALA A 93 7.86 -9.16 21.55
N SER A 94 9.11 -9.59 21.38
CA SER A 94 10.19 -8.77 20.81
C SER A 94 9.89 -8.29 19.39
N GLU A 95 9.24 -9.12 18.56
CA GLU A 95 8.85 -8.78 17.19
C GLU A 95 7.82 -7.65 17.17
N ILE A 96 6.78 -7.78 18.01
CA ILE A 96 5.72 -6.77 18.12
C ILE A 96 6.26 -5.48 18.70
N GLU A 97 7.15 -5.54 19.70
CA GLU A 97 7.77 -4.36 20.27
C GLU A 97 8.69 -3.66 19.26
N LYS A 98 9.48 -4.42 18.50
CA LYS A 98 10.32 -3.87 17.43
C LYS A 98 9.46 -3.09 16.44
N GLN A 99 8.37 -3.68 15.95
CA GLN A 99 7.45 -2.98 15.04
C GLN A 99 6.84 -1.74 15.70
N TYR A 100 6.36 -1.84 16.95
CA TYR A 100 5.75 -0.72 17.68
C TYR A 100 6.70 0.47 17.84
N THR A 101 7.97 0.21 18.17
CA THR A 101 8.98 1.28 18.37
C THR A 101 9.40 1.99 17.09
N THR A 102 9.13 1.42 15.91
CA THR A 102 9.33 2.12 14.62
C THR A 102 8.20 3.08 14.27
N ILE A 103 7.06 3.00 14.98
CA ILE A 103 5.91 3.87 14.74
C ILE A 103 6.23 5.27 15.29
N PRO A 104 6.06 6.33 14.47
CA PRO A 104 6.26 7.70 14.92
C PRO A 104 5.39 8.01 16.14
N GLU A 105 5.93 8.73 17.12
CA GLU A 105 5.28 9.00 18.41
C GLU A 105 3.87 9.60 18.24
N GLN A 106 3.68 10.49 17.25
CA GLN A 106 2.38 11.08 16.92
C GLN A 106 1.32 10.07 16.45
N SER A 107 1.73 8.90 15.99
CA SER A 107 0.87 7.83 15.47
C SER A 107 0.59 6.74 16.51
N GLN A 108 1.40 6.63 17.57
CA GLN A 108 1.25 5.63 18.63
C GLN A 108 -0.13 5.63 19.34
N PRO A 109 -0.81 6.77 19.55
CA PRO A 109 -2.17 6.76 20.14
C PRO A 109 -3.21 6.01 19.29
N PHE A 110 -2.95 5.78 18.01
CA PHE A 110 -3.88 5.16 17.07
C PHE A 110 -3.49 3.74 16.67
N ILE A 111 -2.25 3.32 16.93
CA ILE A 111 -1.73 2.01 16.58
C ILE A 111 -1.25 1.33 17.85
N THR A 112 -2.01 0.35 18.34
CA THR A 112 -1.69 -0.40 19.55
C THR A 112 -0.87 -1.64 19.23
N ARG A 113 -0.18 -2.20 20.22
CA ARG A 113 0.49 -3.51 20.10
C ARG A 113 -0.48 -4.62 19.69
N GLU A 114 -1.74 -4.55 20.13
CA GLU A 114 -2.79 -5.49 19.73
C GLU A 114 -3.13 -5.38 18.23
N ILE A 115 -3.15 -4.17 17.68
CA ILE A 115 -3.34 -3.96 16.24
C ILE A 115 -2.18 -4.59 15.47
N ILE A 116 -0.94 -4.33 15.89
CA ILE A 116 0.26 -4.91 15.27
C ILE A 116 0.23 -6.43 15.37
N LEU A 117 -0.06 -7.00 16.54
CA LEU A 117 -0.17 -8.45 16.73
C LEU A 117 -1.22 -9.06 15.78
N ASN A 118 -2.40 -8.44 15.66
CA ASN A 118 -3.43 -8.91 14.75
C ASN A 118 -2.99 -8.83 13.27
N GLN A 119 -2.25 -7.79 12.90
CA GLN A 119 -1.68 -7.65 11.56
C GLN A 119 -0.62 -8.72 11.29
N THR A 120 0.28 -8.99 12.25
CA THR A 120 1.28 -10.06 12.15
C THR A 120 0.62 -11.43 12.02
N ILE A 121 -0.44 -11.72 12.79
CA ILE A 121 -1.23 -12.95 12.65
C ILE A 121 -1.80 -13.07 11.23
N ASN A 122 -2.42 -12.00 10.71
CA ASN A 122 -3.00 -12.04 9.36
C ASN A 122 -1.93 -12.22 8.28
N LYS A 123 -0.79 -11.52 8.39
CA LYS A 123 0.36 -11.68 7.48
C LYS A 123 0.82 -13.13 7.46
N LEU A 124 0.99 -13.73 8.64
CA LEU A 124 1.46 -15.11 8.78
C LEU A 124 0.46 -16.11 8.19
N LEU A 125 -0.84 -15.92 8.40
CA LEU A 125 -1.88 -16.75 7.78
C LEU A 125 -1.83 -16.70 6.25
N LEU A 126 -1.61 -15.52 5.67
CA LEU A 126 -1.51 -15.34 4.23
C LEU A 126 -0.23 -15.99 3.67
N LEU A 127 0.90 -15.91 4.38
CA LEU A 127 2.13 -16.61 3.99
C LEU A 127 1.97 -18.12 4.02
N GLN A 128 1.33 -18.66 5.06
CA GLN A 128 1.03 -20.08 5.16
C GLN A 128 0.04 -20.54 4.07
N GLU A 129 -0.90 -19.68 3.66
CA GLU A 129 -1.78 -19.99 2.53
C GLU A 129 -1.01 -19.95 1.20
N ALA A 130 -0.14 -18.97 0.98
CA ALA A 130 0.72 -18.91 -0.19
C ALA A 130 1.60 -20.17 -0.31
N GLU A 131 2.17 -20.64 0.80
CA GLU A 131 2.95 -21.89 0.83
C GLU A 131 2.11 -23.10 0.41
N LYS A 132 0.87 -23.22 0.90
CA LYS A 132 -0.05 -24.31 0.51
C LYS A 132 -0.41 -24.28 -0.97
N GLU A 133 -0.55 -23.09 -1.55
CA GLU A 133 -0.80 -22.87 -2.97
C GLU A 133 0.48 -23.04 -3.83
N GLY A 134 1.63 -23.34 -3.21
CA GLY A 134 2.91 -23.50 -3.91
C GLY A 134 3.52 -22.18 -4.40
N ILE A 135 3.07 -21.05 -3.86
CA ILE A 135 3.51 -19.72 -4.21
C ILE A 135 4.77 -19.38 -3.43
N SER A 136 5.85 -19.08 -4.15
CA SER A 136 7.13 -18.68 -3.56
C SER A 136 7.83 -17.67 -4.45
N ILE A 137 8.74 -16.90 -3.87
CA ILE A 137 9.58 -15.94 -4.59
C ILE A 137 11.03 -16.24 -4.26
N SER A 138 11.88 -16.23 -5.30
CA SER A 138 13.31 -16.46 -5.12
C SER A 138 13.97 -15.20 -4.59
N TYR A 139 15.03 -15.40 -3.81
CA TYR A 139 15.88 -14.32 -3.33
C TYR A 139 16.50 -13.48 -4.46
N GLU A 140 16.80 -14.09 -5.60
CA GLU A 140 17.31 -13.40 -6.78
C GLU A 140 16.25 -12.46 -7.37
N GLU A 141 14.98 -12.90 -7.43
CA GLU A 141 13.88 -12.05 -7.88
C GLU A 141 13.66 -10.86 -6.93
N VAL A 142 13.81 -11.07 -5.62
CA VAL A 142 13.76 -10.00 -4.62
C VAL A 142 14.86 -8.97 -4.87
N ASP A 143 16.10 -9.44 -5.06
CA ASP A 143 17.26 -8.57 -5.29
C ASP A 143 17.11 -7.78 -6.59
N ASP A 144 16.68 -8.42 -7.67
CA ASP A 144 16.42 -7.78 -8.97
C ASP A 144 15.38 -6.66 -8.83
N LEU A 145 14.29 -6.90 -8.09
CA LEU A 145 13.26 -5.89 -7.83
C LEU A 145 13.78 -4.75 -6.96
N ILE A 146 14.58 -5.03 -5.92
CA ILE A 146 15.19 -4.00 -5.08
C ILE A 146 16.09 -3.11 -5.94
N PHE A 147 17.01 -3.69 -6.72
CA PHE A 147 17.95 -2.92 -7.53
C PHE A 147 17.26 -2.13 -8.64
N TYR A 148 16.25 -2.72 -9.28
CA TYR A 148 15.42 -2.01 -10.25
C TYR A 148 14.76 -0.77 -9.65
N ASN A 149 14.16 -0.89 -8.46
CA ASN A 149 13.51 0.25 -7.80
C ASN A 149 14.52 1.33 -7.37
N LEU A 150 15.69 0.93 -6.86
CA LEU A 150 16.76 1.87 -6.51
C LEU A 150 17.26 2.66 -7.73
N ASP A 151 17.48 2.00 -8.86
CA ASP A 151 17.87 2.63 -10.13
C ASP A 151 16.80 3.63 -10.62
N MET A 152 15.52 3.24 -10.60
CA MET A 152 14.40 4.12 -10.95
C MET A 152 14.33 5.37 -10.07
N MET A 153 14.76 5.27 -8.81
CA MET A 153 14.82 6.38 -7.86
C MET A 153 16.13 7.18 -7.95
N ASN A 154 17.10 6.77 -8.78
CA ASN A 154 18.49 7.26 -8.78
C ASN A 154 19.12 7.23 -7.38
N ARG A 155 18.84 6.16 -6.63
CA ARG A 155 19.32 5.95 -5.25
C ARG A 155 20.37 4.84 -5.24
N SER A 156 21.46 5.03 -4.49
CA SER A 156 22.46 3.97 -4.33
C SER A 156 22.04 2.95 -3.25
N LEU A 157 22.57 1.72 -3.33
CA LEU A 157 22.34 0.71 -2.30
C LEU A 157 22.87 1.16 -0.93
N ASP A 158 24.01 1.84 -0.89
CA ASP A 158 24.62 2.29 0.37
C ASP A 158 23.77 3.37 1.04
N ASP A 159 23.22 4.32 0.27
CA ASP A 159 22.29 5.31 0.79
C ASP A 159 21.05 4.63 1.37
N PHE A 160 20.48 3.67 0.64
CA PHE A 160 19.32 2.91 1.10
C PHE A 160 19.61 2.13 2.40
N LYS A 161 20.77 1.47 2.50
CA LYS A 161 21.20 0.78 3.72
C LYS A 161 21.39 1.73 4.89
N ASN A 162 21.82 2.97 4.65
CA ASN A 162 21.96 3.97 5.70
C ASN A 162 20.58 4.46 6.19
N GLU A 163 19.61 4.65 5.29
CA GLU A 163 18.23 4.98 5.65
C GLU A 163 17.57 3.86 6.49
N LEU A 164 17.80 2.59 6.15
CA LEU A 164 17.28 1.46 6.94
C LEU A 164 17.80 1.46 8.39
N LYS A 165 19.06 1.86 8.60
CA LYS A 165 19.63 1.98 9.96
C LYS A 165 18.94 3.04 10.80
N GLU A 166 18.53 4.16 10.19
CA GLU A 166 17.72 5.19 10.90
C GLU A 166 16.39 4.61 11.38
N LEU A 167 15.87 3.60 10.67
CA LEU A 167 14.66 2.85 11.01
C LEU A 167 14.94 1.61 11.87
N LYS A 168 16.17 1.45 12.39
CA LYS A 168 16.61 0.29 13.20
C LYS A 168 16.36 -1.06 12.51
N MET A 169 16.49 -1.08 11.19
CA MET A 169 16.33 -2.25 10.33
C MET A 169 17.62 -2.46 9.54
N ASP A 170 18.08 -3.70 9.39
CA ASP A 170 19.17 -4.00 8.46
C ASP A 170 18.65 -4.42 7.07
N PHE A 171 19.57 -4.55 6.12
CA PHE A 171 19.21 -4.87 4.73
C PHE A 171 18.61 -6.27 4.58
N GLU A 172 19.06 -7.25 5.36
CA GLU A 172 18.55 -8.61 5.25
C GLU A 172 17.15 -8.71 5.86
N GLU A 173 16.92 -8.04 6.99
CA GLU A 173 15.58 -7.92 7.58
C GLU A 173 14.59 -7.25 6.63
N PHE A 174 15.02 -6.17 5.95
CA PHE A 174 14.22 -5.52 4.91
C PHE A 174 13.94 -6.48 3.76
N ARG A 175 14.95 -7.20 3.29
CA ARG A 175 14.87 -8.12 2.16
C ARG A 175 13.91 -9.27 2.42
N GLU A 176 13.95 -9.87 3.61
CA GLU A 176 12.98 -10.88 4.04
C GLU A 176 11.57 -10.30 4.13
N SER A 177 11.38 -9.15 4.77
CA SER A 177 10.06 -8.51 4.83
C SER A 177 9.51 -8.20 3.44
N TYR A 178 10.36 -7.71 2.53
CA TYR A 178 9.95 -7.39 1.17
C TYR A 178 9.60 -8.65 0.38
N ARG A 179 10.32 -9.75 0.60
CA ARG A 179 9.99 -11.06 0.03
C ARG A 179 8.61 -11.54 0.46
N ASP A 180 8.30 -11.45 1.76
CA ASP A 180 6.98 -11.81 2.28
C ASP A 180 5.87 -11.01 1.58
N ASP A 181 6.06 -9.70 1.45
CA ASP A 181 5.08 -8.81 0.80
C ASP A 181 4.87 -9.21 -0.66
N LEU A 182 5.96 -9.53 -1.37
CA LEU A 182 5.87 -9.99 -2.76
C LEU A 182 5.14 -11.35 -2.86
N ILE A 183 5.36 -12.27 -1.93
CA ILE A 183 4.66 -13.56 -1.88
C ILE A 183 3.16 -13.35 -1.67
N ILE A 184 2.78 -12.52 -0.68
CA ILE A 184 1.38 -12.18 -0.41
C ILE A 184 0.74 -11.49 -1.62
N ASN A 185 1.46 -10.57 -2.27
CA ASN A 185 0.99 -9.92 -3.49
C ASN A 185 0.76 -10.92 -4.63
N ARG A 186 1.65 -11.89 -4.79
CA ARG A 186 1.47 -12.96 -5.79
C ARG A 186 0.25 -13.81 -5.46
N LEU A 187 0.06 -14.21 -4.21
CA LEU A 187 -1.14 -14.91 -3.73
C LEU A 187 -2.41 -14.14 -4.09
N ILE A 188 -2.50 -12.85 -3.74
CA ILE A 188 -3.67 -12.02 -4.02
C ILE A 188 -3.93 -11.93 -5.53
N ASN A 189 -2.89 -11.73 -6.33
CA ASN A 189 -3.05 -11.62 -7.78
C ASN A 189 -3.56 -12.93 -8.41
N GLU A 190 -2.98 -14.06 -8.01
CA GLU A 190 -3.30 -15.36 -8.59
C GLU A 190 -4.64 -15.91 -8.12
N THR A 191 -5.05 -15.65 -6.88
CA THR A 191 -6.26 -16.26 -6.28
C THR A 191 -7.47 -15.33 -6.22
N ILE A 192 -7.26 -14.02 -6.11
CA ILE A 192 -8.34 -13.05 -5.96
C ILE A 192 -8.49 -12.24 -7.24
N VAL A 193 -7.45 -11.51 -7.66
CA VAL A 193 -7.54 -10.58 -8.80
C VAL A 193 -7.89 -11.32 -10.09
N SER A 194 -7.32 -12.51 -10.31
CA SER A 194 -7.58 -13.34 -11.48
C SER A 194 -9.06 -13.76 -11.65
N GLN A 195 -9.84 -13.72 -10.56
CA GLN A 195 -11.25 -14.13 -10.52
C GLN A 195 -12.22 -12.94 -10.59
N ILE A 196 -11.71 -11.71 -10.57
CA ILE A 196 -12.56 -10.51 -10.54
C ILE A 196 -12.94 -10.09 -11.96
N GLU A 197 -14.25 -10.11 -12.21
CA GLU A 197 -14.85 -9.52 -13.40
C GLU A 197 -15.69 -8.29 -13.02
N ILE A 198 -15.58 -7.23 -13.82
CA ILE A 198 -16.39 -6.01 -13.68
C ILE A 198 -17.33 -5.92 -14.88
N SER A 199 -18.62 -6.07 -14.63
CA SER A 199 -19.66 -5.99 -15.64
C SER A 199 -19.96 -4.54 -16.04
N GLU A 200 -20.50 -4.34 -17.25
CA GLU A 200 -20.98 -3.02 -17.70
C GLU A 200 -22.11 -2.49 -16.81
N ALA A 201 -22.94 -3.38 -16.26
CA ALA A 201 -24.01 -3.03 -15.33
C ALA A 201 -23.46 -2.39 -14.05
N GLU A 202 -22.43 -2.99 -13.43
CA GLU A 202 -21.78 -2.44 -12.24
C GLU A 202 -21.14 -1.07 -12.51
N VAL A 203 -20.54 -0.90 -13.69
CA VAL A 203 -19.98 0.40 -14.10
C VAL A 203 -21.10 1.43 -14.25
N GLY A 204 -22.21 1.06 -14.88
CA GLY A 204 -23.39 1.92 -15.04
C GLY A 204 -24.00 2.31 -13.70
N GLU A 205 -24.25 1.35 -12.81
CA GLU A 205 -24.78 1.58 -11.46
C GLU A 205 -23.86 2.49 -10.63
N PHE A 206 -22.55 2.26 -10.68
CA PHE A 206 -21.60 3.13 -9.99
C PHE A 206 -21.58 4.53 -10.59
N TYR A 207 -21.64 4.66 -11.92
CA TYR A 207 -21.70 5.94 -12.60
C TYR A 207 -22.96 6.73 -12.24
N ASP A 208 -24.13 6.08 -12.23
CA ASP A 208 -25.43 6.68 -11.93
C ASP A 208 -25.57 7.08 -10.45
N SER A 209 -24.99 6.30 -9.55
CA SER A 209 -24.95 6.61 -8.10
C SER A 209 -23.93 7.69 -7.73
N SER A 210 -23.02 8.02 -8.66
CA SER A 210 -21.97 9.01 -8.49
C SER A 210 -22.35 10.38 -9.06
N ASN A 211 -21.77 11.45 -8.52
CA ASN A 211 -22.00 12.83 -9.02
C ASN A 211 -21.31 13.13 -10.37
N PHE A 212 -20.98 12.13 -11.19
CA PHE A 212 -20.34 12.34 -12.50
C PHE A 212 -21.30 13.01 -13.50
N GLY A 213 -22.61 12.69 -13.41
CA GLY A 213 -23.65 13.27 -14.27
C GLY A 213 -23.77 14.79 -14.16
N ASP A 214 -23.59 15.34 -12.95
CA ASP A 214 -23.67 16.79 -12.69
C ASP A 214 -22.53 17.58 -13.35
N ALA A 215 -21.43 16.90 -13.69
CA ALA A 215 -20.23 17.51 -14.27
C ALA A 215 -20.20 17.47 -15.80
N ASN A 216 -21.27 16.97 -16.46
CA ASN A 216 -21.30 16.74 -17.92
C ASN A 216 -20.13 15.86 -18.40
N ILE A 217 -19.73 14.90 -17.56
CA ILE A 217 -18.72 13.88 -17.83
C ILE A 217 -19.46 12.65 -18.34
N THR A 218 -18.99 12.04 -19.43
CA THR A 218 -19.64 10.82 -19.96
C THR A 218 -19.14 9.56 -19.27
N ILE A 219 -19.89 8.46 -19.32
CA ILE A 219 -19.47 7.19 -18.70
C ILE A 219 -18.17 6.69 -19.33
N GLU A 220 -18.00 6.82 -20.65
CA GLU A 220 -16.79 6.43 -21.37
C GLU A 220 -15.56 7.23 -20.92
N ASP A 221 -15.76 8.43 -20.37
CA ASP A 221 -14.68 9.28 -19.90
C ASP A 221 -14.08 8.84 -18.56
N VAL A 222 -14.85 8.06 -17.78
CA VAL A 222 -14.54 7.60 -16.42
C VAL A 222 -14.58 6.09 -16.24
N GLU A 223 -15.09 5.33 -17.21
CA GLU A 223 -15.21 3.87 -17.16
C GLU A 223 -13.93 3.18 -16.68
N PRO A 224 -12.71 3.49 -17.19
CA PRO A 224 -11.49 2.87 -16.67
C PRO A 224 -11.28 3.12 -15.17
N GLN A 225 -11.57 4.33 -14.69
CA GLN A 225 -11.41 4.70 -13.29
C GLN A 225 -12.47 4.04 -12.40
N ILE A 226 -13.69 3.89 -12.92
CA ILE A 226 -14.76 3.15 -12.24
C ILE A 226 -14.37 1.68 -12.14
N LYS A 227 -13.89 1.07 -13.23
CA LYS A 227 -13.39 -0.31 -13.24
C LYS A 227 -12.23 -0.50 -12.27
N ASP A 228 -11.25 0.40 -12.24
CA ASP A 228 -10.14 0.36 -11.28
C ASP A 228 -10.63 0.43 -9.83
N TYR A 229 -11.59 1.33 -9.54
CA TYR A 229 -12.18 1.49 -8.21
C TYR A 229 -12.94 0.25 -7.77
N LEU A 230 -13.85 -0.25 -8.62
CA LEU A 230 -14.65 -1.44 -8.34
C LEU A 230 -13.77 -2.69 -8.21
N THR A 231 -12.71 -2.81 -9.01
CA THR A 231 -11.72 -3.88 -8.86
C THR A 231 -11.06 -3.80 -7.50
N SER A 232 -10.55 -2.63 -7.12
CA SER A 232 -9.92 -2.41 -5.82
C SER A 232 -10.87 -2.75 -4.67
N GLN A 233 -12.14 -2.34 -4.77
CA GLN A 233 -13.16 -2.65 -3.77
C GLN A 233 -13.38 -4.16 -3.65
N LYS A 234 -13.61 -4.86 -4.77
CA LYS A 234 -13.80 -6.32 -4.78
C LYS A 234 -12.57 -7.07 -4.25
N VAL A 235 -11.35 -6.60 -4.54
CA VAL A 235 -10.12 -7.18 -3.99
C VAL A 235 -10.11 -7.06 -2.47
N MET A 236 -10.46 -5.89 -1.92
CA MET A 236 -10.51 -5.70 -0.46
C MET A 236 -11.53 -6.62 0.21
N ASP A 237 -12.75 -6.67 -0.34
CA ASP A 237 -13.82 -7.52 0.20
C ASP A 237 -13.43 -9.01 0.15
N ALA A 238 -12.79 -9.44 -0.95
CA ALA A 238 -12.34 -10.82 -1.12
C ALA A 238 -11.14 -11.16 -0.21
N LEU A 239 -10.21 -10.22 -0.02
CA LEU A 239 -9.07 -10.40 0.90
C LEU A 239 -9.55 -10.50 2.35
N ASP A 240 -10.48 -9.63 2.77
CA ASP A 240 -11.10 -9.70 4.08
C ASP A 240 -11.83 -11.03 4.28
N ALA A 241 -12.56 -11.50 3.27
CA ALA A 241 -13.20 -12.81 3.30
C ALA A 241 -12.18 -13.95 3.42
N LEU A 242 -11.06 -13.89 2.70
CA LEU A 242 -9.97 -14.86 2.78
C LEU A 242 -9.35 -14.87 4.18
N ILE A 243 -8.97 -13.72 4.73
CA ILE A 243 -8.41 -13.61 6.08
C ILE A 243 -9.40 -14.16 7.11
N ASN A 244 -10.67 -13.80 7.02
CA ASN A 244 -11.70 -14.31 7.93
C ASN A 244 -11.88 -15.82 7.82
N LYS A 245 -11.79 -16.39 6.62
CA LYS A 245 -11.80 -17.84 6.41
C LYS A 245 -10.57 -18.47 7.07
N LEU A 246 -9.37 -17.97 6.79
CA LEU A 246 -8.11 -18.47 7.35
C LEU A 246 -8.11 -18.43 8.88
N ARG A 247 -8.57 -17.34 9.50
CA ARG A 247 -8.67 -17.23 10.95
C ARG A 247 -9.63 -18.25 11.56
N LYS A 248 -10.68 -18.67 10.86
CA LYS A 248 -11.63 -19.69 11.32
C LYS A 248 -11.12 -21.12 11.15
N THR A 249 -10.27 -21.34 10.16
CA THR A 249 -9.77 -22.69 9.80
C THR A 249 -8.39 -23.00 10.38
N SER A 250 -7.66 -22.01 10.84
CA SER A 250 -6.33 -22.15 11.44
C SER A 250 -6.39 -22.23 12.97
N SER A 251 -5.36 -22.85 13.58
CA SER A 251 -5.16 -22.76 15.03
C SER A 251 -4.51 -21.43 15.37
N ILE A 252 -5.20 -20.59 16.14
CA ILE A 252 -4.67 -19.32 16.65
C ILE A 252 -4.79 -19.34 18.18
N GLU A 253 -3.65 -19.46 18.84
CA GLU A 253 -3.56 -19.51 20.30
C GLU A 253 -2.95 -18.20 20.79
N LEU A 254 -3.74 -17.35 21.45
CA LEU A 254 -3.21 -16.17 22.13
C LEU A 254 -2.64 -16.59 23.49
N ALA A 255 -1.47 -16.09 23.85
CA ALA A 255 -0.93 -16.31 25.18
C ALA A 255 -1.84 -15.64 26.22
N GLU A 256 -2.14 -16.34 27.31
CA GLU A 256 -2.87 -15.73 28.42
C GLU A 256 -2.05 -14.53 28.93
N ALA A 257 -2.70 -13.38 29.05
CA ALA A 257 -2.10 -12.21 29.68
C ALA A 257 -1.68 -12.63 31.09
N SER A 258 -0.38 -12.82 31.30
CA SER A 258 0.18 -13.06 32.63
C SER A 258 -0.09 -11.80 33.43
N GLY A 259 -1.07 -11.87 34.32
CA GLY A 259 -1.49 -10.76 35.20
C GLY A 259 -0.43 -10.34 36.20
#